data_AF-A0A662X5G0-F1
#
_entry.id   AF-A0A662X5G0-F1
#
_cell.length_a   1.000
_cell.length_b   1.000
_cell.length_c   1.000
_cell.angle_alpha   90.00
_cell.angle_beta   90.00
_cell.angle_gamma   90.00
#
_symmetry.space_group_name_H-M   'P 1'
#
loop_
_entity.id
_entity.type
_entity.pdbx_description
1 polymer ?
#
loop_
_entity_poly.entity_id
_entity_poly.type
_entity_poly.pdbx_seq_one_letter_code
_entity_poly.pdbx_strand_id
1 'polypeptide(L)'
;MFVCLSAALDSNAQKRLNRLYVEVPHMEEASPASDVLYALTALLAVLLVPLMVRVRLVYTFLWTAFAAVAIKMDSPTALGLATAMGLSVMLAWYMVRLFDRAVFASVLLGWFGFLSNYRVFCWLANTGDFLLHFVGPLTLAANYLPYVQVFSLLWVYLVAGGSLIANHVYHFSPPRSPEFWAVASVTMLVGNLAVPLGCVIANRSGAHELFVTTIQEAVSTFMPYYLEIA
;
A
#
# COMPACT_ATOMS: atom_id res chain seq x y z
N MET A 1 27.02 -22.38 14.71
CA MET A 1 27.48 -23.05 13.47
C MET A 1 27.28 -22.12 12.27
N PHE A 2 27.95 -20.98 12.25
CA PHE A 2 27.99 -20.02 11.12
C PHE A 2 29.26 -19.14 11.18
N VAL A 3 30.36 -19.69 11.73
CA VAL A 3 31.63 -18.95 11.95
C VAL A 3 32.77 -19.45 11.04
N CYS A 4 32.55 -20.49 10.23
CA CYS A 4 33.64 -21.07 9.42
C CYS A 4 33.54 -20.86 7.89
N LEU A 5 32.65 -20.00 7.38
CA LEU A 5 32.55 -19.75 5.93
C LEU A 5 33.29 -18.49 5.44
N SER A 6 34.07 -17.81 6.30
CA SER A 6 34.76 -16.56 5.93
C SER A 6 36.18 -16.76 5.36
N ALA A 7 36.71 -17.99 5.36
CA ALA A 7 38.13 -18.24 5.06
C ALA A 7 38.43 -18.69 3.62
N ALA A 8 37.43 -18.70 2.71
CA ALA A 8 37.59 -19.20 1.34
C ALA A 8 37.07 -18.25 0.26
N LEU A 9 37.14 -16.93 0.49
CA LEU A 9 36.84 -15.94 -0.54
C LEU A 9 38.14 -15.36 -1.09
N ASP A 10 38.36 -15.60 -2.38
CA ASP A 10 39.43 -15.02 -3.18
C ASP A 10 39.46 -13.48 -3.00
N SER A 11 40.65 -12.89 -2.91
CA SER A 11 40.86 -11.43 -2.85
C SER A 11 40.11 -10.69 -3.97
N ASN A 12 39.88 -11.36 -5.10
CA ASN A 12 39.10 -10.85 -6.22
C ASN A 12 37.58 -10.86 -5.96
N ALA A 13 37.07 -11.86 -5.22
CA ALA A 13 35.71 -11.89 -4.73
C ALA A 13 35.49 -10.82 -3.64
N GLN A 14 36.48 -10.58 -2.78
CA GLN A 14 36.47 -9.48 -1.81
C GLN A 14 36.47 -8.10 -2.48
N LYS A 15 37.26 -7.91 -3.55
CA LYS A 15 37.24 -6.68 -4.37
C LYS A 15 35.94 -6.50 -5.14
N ARG A 16 35.32 -7.58 -5.61
CA ARG A 16 33.98 -7.55 -6.22
C ARG A 16 32.89 -7.23 -5.21
N LEU A 17 32.98 -7.77 -3.99
CA LEU A 17 32.14 -7.39 -2.86
C LEU A 17 32.31 -5.91 -2.51
N ASN A 18 33.54 -5.42 -2.42
CA ASN A 18 33.82 -4.00 -2.15
C ASN A 18 33.44 -3.05 -3.30
N ARG A 19 33.30 -3.54 -4.55
CA ARG A 19 32.66 -2.79 -5.65
C ARG A 19 31.13 -2.89 -5.64
N LEU A 20 30.58 -3.93 -5.04
CA LEU A 20 29.14 -4.10 -4.79
C LEU A 20 28.68 -3.37 -3.53
N TYR A 21 29.60 -3.01 -2.63
CA TYR A 21 29.49 -1.84 -1.76
C TYR A 21 29.58 -0.59 -2.63
N VAL A 22 28.56 -0.41 -3.46
CA VAL A 22 28.06 0.92 -3.83
C VAL A 22 28.05 1.71 -2.52
N GLU A 23 28.69 2.87 -2.52
CA GLU A 23 28.60 3.85 -1.44
C GLU A 23 27.17 3.81 -0.90
N VAL A 24 27.00 3.28 0.31
CA VAL A 24 25.73 3.35 1.01
C VAL A 24 25.52 4.85 1.16
N PRO A 25 24.59 5.47 0.40
CA PRO A 25 24.31 6.87 0.61
C PRO A 25 23.83 6.94 2.05
N HIS A 26 24.52 7.74 2.86
CA HIS A 26 24.23 8.04 4.26
C HIS A 26 22.95 7.37 4.78
N MET A 27 23.12 6.23 5.46
CA MET A 27 22.08 5.70 6.32
C MET A 27 22.03 6.57 7.58
N GLU A 28 21.71 7.87 7.44
CA GLU A 28 21.76 8.82 8.55
C GLU A 28 21.01 10.12 8.22
N GLU A 29 19.69 10.02 8.22
CA GLU A 29 18.88 10.85 9.12
C GLU A 29 17.75 9.94 9.59
N ALA A 30 17.90 9.35 10.78
CA ALA A 30 16.75 8.78 11.44
C ALA A 30 15.68 9.88 11.45
N SER A 31 14.52 9.60 10.84
CA SER A 31 13.47 10.61 10.74
C SER A 31 13.27 11.23 12.12
N PRO A 32 13.30 12.57 12.24
CA PRO A 32 13.35 13.21 13.54
C PRO A 32 12.22 12.66 14.39
N ALA A 33 12.49 12.35 15.67
CA ALA A 33 11.53 11.65 16.52
C ALA A 33 10.14 12.33 16.56
N SER A 34 10.10 13.65 16.33
CA SER A 34 8.89 14.43 16.13
C SER A 34 8.09 14.02 14.88
N ASP A 35 8.73 13.80 13.74
CA ASP A 35 8.07 13.38 12.49
C ASP A 35 7.42 12.01 12.66
N VAL A 36 8.14 11.07 13.28
CA VAL A 36 7.60 9.74 13.64
C VAL A 36 6.41 9.89 14.58
N LEU A 37 6.52 10.73 15.62
CA LEU A 37 5.44 10.97 16.57
C LEU A 37 4.19 11.57 15.90
N TYR A 38 4.36 12.55 15.02
CA TYR A 38 3.26 13.16 14.27
C TYR A 38 2.59 12.16 13.34
N ALA A 39 3.37 11.39 12.57
CA ALA A 39 2.85 10.36 11.68
C ALA A 39 2.04 9.30 12.44
N LEU A 40 2.57 8.82 13.57
CA LEU A 40 1.88 7.84 14.42
C LEU A 40 0.63 8.41 15.08
N THR A 41 0.66 9.68 15.52
CA THR A 41 -0.49 10.36 16.11
C THR A 41 -1.60 10.55 15.07
N ALA A 42 -1.25 10.96 13.85
CA ALA A 42 -2.19 11.06 12.74
C ALA A 42 -2.81 9.70 12.39
N LEU A 43 -1.98 8.65 12.32
CA LEU A 43 -2.45 7.28 12.07
C LEU A 43 -3.42 6.80 13.16
N LEU A 44 -3.06 7.01 14.43
CA LEU A 44 -3.92 6.68 15.57
C LEU A 44 -5.22 7.48 15.54
N ALA A 45 -5.19 8.76 15.19
CA ALA A 45 -6.40 9.58 15.10
C ALA A 45 -7.34 9.06 14.01
N VAL A 46 -6.84 8.79 12.80
CA VAL A 46 -7.64 8.25 11.68
C VAL A 46 -8.26 6.90 12.03
N LEU A 47 -7.58 6.08 12.84
CA LEU A 47 -8.08 4.80 13.31
C LEU A 47 -9.10 4.91 14.45
N LEU A 48 -8.77 5.68 15.49
CA LEU A 48 -9.54 5.72 16.74
C LEU A 48 -10.77 6.60 16.64
N VAL A 49 -10.73 7.71 15.87
CA VAL A 49 -11.88 8.62 15.77
C VAL A 49 -13.14 7.89 15.26
N PRO A 50 -13.09 7.12 14.14
CA PRO A 50 -14.25 6.35 13.69
C PRO A 50 -14.74 5.35 14.75
N LEU A 51 -13.83 4.68 15.45
CA LEU A 51 -14.17 3.77 16.55
C LEU A 51 -14.91 4.49 17.69
N MET A 52 -14.43 5.67 18.09
CA MET A 52 -15.03 6.48 19.16
C MET A 52 -16.42 6.98 18.79
N VAL A 53 -16.63 7.37 17.52
CA VAL A 53 -17.96 7.77 17.03
C VAL A 53 -18.82 6.59 16.56
N ARG A 54 -18.36 5.35 16.79
CA ARG A 54 -19.04 4.10 16.39
C ARG A 54 -19.33 3.98 14.90
N VAL A 55 -18.54 4.67 14.07
CA VAL A 55 -18.59 4.56 12.62
C VAL A 55 -17.64 3.46 12.18
N ARG A 56 -18.18 2.46 11.48
CA ARG A 56 -17.39 1.39 10.89
C ARG A 56 -16.99 1.80 9.48
N LEU A 57 -15.69 2.00 9.27
CA LEU A 57 -15.12 2.29 7.96
C LEU A 57 -14.34 1.10 7.43
N VAL A 58 -14.42 0.92 6.12
CA VAL A 58 -13.59 -0.06 5.42
C VAL A 58 -12.15 0.43 5.41
N TYR A 59 -11.23 -0.51 5.49
CA TYR A 59 -9.80 -0.31 5.48
C TYR A 59 -9.30 0.69 4.42
N THR A 60 -9.80 0.60 3.19
CA THR A 60 -9.45 1.54 2.11
C THR A 60 -9.82 2.99 2.41
N PHE A 61 -10.95 3.25 3.07
CA PHE A 61 -11.35 4.62 3.44
C PHE A 61 -10.47 5.19 4.54
N LEU A 62 -10.07 4.37 5.52
CA LEU A 62 -9.11 4.75 6.55
C LEU A 62 -7.75 5.09 5.93
N TRP A 63 -7.28 4.26 5.01
CA TRP A 63 -6.06 4.54 4.25
C TRP A 63 -6.18 5.86 3.46
N THR A 64 -7.30 6.11 2.78
CA THR A 64 -7.52 7.33 2.00
C THR A 64 -7.45 8.57 2.87
N ALA A 65 -8.10 8.55 4.03
CA ALA A 65 -8.05 9.64 5.00
C ALA A 65 -6.62 9.87 5.51
N PHE A 66 -5.91 8.80 5.87
CA PHE A 66 -4.53 8.90 6.33
C PHE A 66 -3.59 9.42 5.23
N ALA A 67 -3.73 8.95 3.98
CA ALA A 67 -2.94 9.42 2.85
C ALA A 67 -3.15 10.92 2.59
N ALA A 68 -4.41 11.41 2.66
CA ALA A 68 -4.69 12.84 2.53
C ALA A 68 -4.06 13.66 3.65
N VAL A 69 -4.07 13.15 4.89
CA VAL A 69 -3.41 13.79 6.03
C VAL A 69 -1.89 13.78 5.85
N ALA A 70 -1.31 12.66 5.42
CA ALA A 70 0.13 12.52 5.18
C ALA A 70 0.64 13.50 4.10
N ILE A 71 -0.09 13.64 2.98
CA ILE A 71 0.20 14.61 1.92
C ILE A 71 0.13 16.04 2.48
N LYS A 72 -0.88 16.35 3.29
CA LYS A 72 -1.02 17.70 3.87
C LYS A 72 0.07 18.02 4.91
N MET A 73 0.54 17.01 5.64
CA MET A 73 1.60 17.15 6.64
C MET A 73 2.99 17.26 6.02
N ASP A 74 3.14 16.82 4.76
CA ASP A 74 4.43 16.69 4.07
C ASP A 74 5.49 15.93 4.91
N SER A 75 5.01 14.96 5.70
CA SER A 75 5.83 14.17 6.61
C SER A 75 6.40 12.96 5.86
N PRO A 76 7.73 12.82 5.74
CA PRO A 76 8.34 11.66 5.07
C PRO A 76 7.89 10.34 5.71
N THR A 77 7.83 10.26 7.04
CA THR A 77 7.36 9.04 7.72
C THR A 77 5.90 8.76 7.40
N ALA A 78 5.02 9.77 7.45
CA ALA A 78 3.60 9.57 7.15
C ALA A 78 3.37 9.16 5.69
N LEU A 79 4.11 9.76 4.75
CA LEU A 79 4.06 9.43 3.32
C LEU A 79 4.58 8.03 3.04
N GLY A 80 5.68 7.61 3.67
CA GLY A 80 6.20 6.25 3.59
C GLY A 80 5.20 5.21 4.12
N LEU A 81 4.58 5.49 5.27
CA LEU A 81 3.52 4.65 5.82
C LEU A 81 2.31 4.58 4.89
N ALA A 82 1.81 5.72 4.41
CA ALA A 82 0.66 5.80 3.51
C ALA A 82 0.92 5.05 2.19
N THR A 83 2.15 5.10 1.69
CA THR A 83 2.59 4.39 0.48
C THR A 83 2.58 2.88 0.69
N ALA A 84 3.23 2.39 1.74
CA ALA A 84 3.25 0.96 2.04
C ALA A 84 1.85 0.40 2.34
N MET A 85 1.04 1.17 3.06
CA MET A 85 -0.36 0.84 3.33
C MET A 85 -1.18 0.78 2.04
N GLY A 86 -1.04 1.76 1.14
CA GLY A 86 -1.76 1.81 -0.13
C GLY A 86 -1.43 0.63 -1.04
N LEU A 87 -0.16 0.25 -1.12
CA LEU A 87 0.26 -0.93 -1.87
C LEU A 87 -0.28 -2.23 -1.26
N SER A 88 -0.39 -2.29 0.08
CA SER A 88 -1.02 -3.42 0.77
C SER A 88 -2.54 -3.47 0.55
N VAL A 89 -3.21 -2.32 0.54
CA VAL A 89 -4.63 -2.17 0.15
C VAL A 89 -4.84 -2.71 -1.27
N MET A 90 -4.02 -2.24 -2.22
CA MET A 90 -4.05 -2.67 -3.62
C MET A 90 -3.88 -4.18 -3.73
N LEU A 91 -2.85 -4.74 -3.11
CA LEU A 91 -2.59 -6.18 -3.13
C LEU A 91 -3.78 -6.97 -2.56
N ALA A 92 -4.25 -6.62 -1.37
CA ALA A 92 -5.37 -7.32 -0.72
C ALA A 92 -6.63 -7.27 -1.59
N TRP A 93 -6.94 -6.10 -2.16
CA TRP A 93 -8.11 -5.90 -2.99
C TRP A 93 -8.10 -6.72 -4.28
N TYR A 94 -6.97 -6.73 -4.99
CA TYR A 94 -6.83 -7.53 -6.20
C TYR A 94 -6.70 -9.04 -5.92
N MET A 95 -6.23 -9.44 -4.74
CA MET A 95 -6.32 -10.84 -4.30
C MET A 95 -7.77 -11.27 -4.09
N VAL A 96 -8.63 -10.43 -3.49
CA VAL A 96 -10.08 -10.72 -3.42
C VAL A 96 -10.68 -10.87 -4.81
N ARG A 97 -10.32 -10.00 -5.75
CA ARG A 97 -10.75 -10.11 -7.16
C ARG A 97 -10.30 -11.42 -7.81
N LEU A 98 -9.10 -11.88 -7.51
CA LEU A 98 -8.54 -13.11 -8.07
C LEU A 98 -9.21 -14.36 -7.50
N PHE A 99 -9.34 -14.44 -6.18
CA PHE A 99 -9.81 -15.65 -5.48
C PHE A 99 -11.32 -15.73 -5.35
N ASP A 100 -12.04 -14.61 -5.29
CA ASP A 100 -13.51 -14.60 -5.19
C ASP A 100 -14.12 -13.38 -5.92
N ARG A 101 -14.28 -13.53 -7.24
CA ARG A 101 -14.91 -12.53 -8.11
C ARG A 101 -16.32 -12.15 -7.67
N ALA A 102 -17.06 -13.08 -7.04
CA ALA A 102 -18.42 -12.80 -6.58
C ALA A 102 -18.40 -11.88 -5.35
N VAL A 103 -17.50 -12.13 -4.38
CA VAL A 103 -17.26 -11.18 -3.26
C VAL A 103 -16.84 -9.84 -3.81
N PHE A 104 -15.85 -9.80 -4.71
CA PHE A 104 -15.38 -8.56 -5.31
C PHE A 104 -16.51 -7.75 -5.94
N ALA A 105 -17.32 -8.37 -6.81
CA ALA A 105 -18.45 -7.72 -7.45
C ALA A 105 -19.50 -7.24 -6.43
N SER A 106 -19.77 -8.04 -5.39
CA SER A 106 -20.73 -7.67 -4.34
C SER A 106 -20.27 -6.46 -3.50
N VAL A 107 -18.98 -6.37 -3.16
CA VAL A 107 -18.44 -5.20 -2.43
C VAL A 107 -18.48 -3.96 -3.32
N LEU A 108 -18.07 -4.11 -4.58
CA LEU A 108 -18.01 -3.02 -5.55
C LEU A 108 -19.39 -2.42 -5.83
N LEU A 109 -20.39 -3.26 -6.07
CA LEU A 109 -21.78 -2.81 -6.29
C LEU A 109 -22.42 -2.32 -4.99
N GLY A 110 -21.96 -2.83 -3.83
CA GLY A 110 -22.37 -2.39 -2.50
C GLY A 110 -22.15 -0.90 -2.24
N TRP A 111 -21.26 -0.23 -2.96
CA TRP A 111 -21.02 1.21 -2.84
C TRP A 111 -22.27 2.05 -3.17
N PHE A 112 -23.10 1.57 -4.09
CA PHE A 112 -24.30 2.27 -4.56
C PHE A 112 -25.61 1.53 -4.25
N GLY A 113 -25.53 0.36 -3.59
CA GLY A 113 -26.71 -0.43 -3.21
C GLY A 113 -27.62 -0.73 -4.41
N PHE A 114 -28.92 -0.43 -4.30
CA PHE A 114 -29.88 -0.68 -5.39
C PHE A 114 -29.61 0.14 -6.66
N LEU A 115 -28.90 1.27 -6.57
CA LEU A 115 -28.56 2.11 -7.73
C LEU A 115 -27.53 1.41 -8.64
N SER A 116 -26.81 0.41 -8.13
CA SER A 116 -25.88 -0.40 -8.92
C SER A 116 -26.55 -1.20 -10.04
N ASN A 117 -27.89 -1.30 -10.06
CA ASN A 117 -28.63 -1.88 -11.19
C ASN A 117 -28.58 -1.00 -12.45
N TYR A 118 -28.29 0.29 -12.32
CA TYR A 118 -28.17 1.19 -13.46
C TYR A 118 -26.73 1.22 -13.97
N ARG A 119 -26.57 1.12 -15.30
CA ARG A 119 -25.27 1.04 -15.98
C ARG A 119 -24.31 2.19 -15.59
N VAL A 120 -24.84 3.40 -15.38
CA VAL A 120 -24.03 4.57 -14.99
C VAL A 120 -23.35 4.35 -13.64
N PHE A 121 -24.06 3.83 -12.64
CA PHE A 121 -23.48 3.57 -11.32
C PHE A 121 -22.51 2.40 -11.34
N CYS A 122 -22.71 1.40 -12.21
CA CYS A 122 -21.67 0.39 -12.48
C CYS A 122 -20.39 1.03 -13.01
N TRP A 123 -20.48 1.92 -14.00
CA TRP A 123 -19.30 2.62 -14.51
C TRP A 123 -18.62 3.45 -13.44
N LEU A 124 -19.38 4.24 -12.67
CA LEU A 124 -18.85 5.02 -11.56
C LEU A 124 -18.16 4.15 -10.50
N ALA A 125 -18.73 3.00 -10.17
CA ALA A 125 -18.12 2.06 -9.23
C ALA A 125 -16.79 1.54 -9.76
N ASN A 126 -16.74 1.08 -11.02
CA ASN A 126 -15.51 0.60 -11.64
C ASN A 126 -14.44 1.70 -11.77
N THR A 127 -14.84 2.93 -12.10
CA THR A 127 -13.92 4.06 -12.16
C THR A 127 -13.38 4.41 -10.77
N GLY A 128 -14.26 4.50 -9.77
CA GLY A 128 -13.86 4.74 -8.39
C GLY A 128 -12.94 3.65 -7.85
N ASP A 129 -13.23 2.39 -8.17
CA ASP A 129 -12.40 1.24 -7.86
C ASP A 129 -10.98 1.36 -8.43
N PHE A 130 -10.90 1.63 -9.74
CA PHE A 130 -9.63 1.80 -10.42
C PHE A 130 -8.83 2.97 -9.84
N LEU A 131 -9.48 4.11 -9.59
CA LEU A 131 -8.80 5.27 -9.01
C LEU A 131 -8.29 4.99 -7.59
N LEU A 132 -9.12 4.37 -6.75
CA LEU A 132 -8.86 4.18 -5.33
C LEU A 132 -7.88 3.06 -5.05
N HIS A 133 -8.01 1.93 -5.75
CA HIS A 133 -7.23 0.72 -5.47
C HIS A 133 -6.06 0.53 -6.43
N PHE A 134 -5.94 1.32 -7.50
CA PHE A 134 -4.81 1.23 -8.44
C PHE A 134 -4.08 2.57 -8.60
N VAL A 135 -4.76 3.60 -9.10
CA VAL A 135 -4.10 4.89 -9.42
C VAL A 135 -3.52 5.55 -8.17
N GLY A 136 -4.30 5.67 -7.10
CA GLY A 136 -3.86 6.27 -5.84
C GLY A 136 -2.61 5.59 -5.25
N PRO A 137 -2.65 4.27 -4.99
CA PRO A 137 -1.49 3.54 -4.47
C PRO A 137 -0.25 3.64 -5.35
N LEU A 138 -0.39 3.53 -6.67
CA LEU A 138 0.73 3.64 -7.59
C LEU A 138 1.29 5.06 -7.68
N THR A 139 0.43 6.08 -7.57
CA THR A 139 0.87 7.47 -7.51
C THR A 139 1.68 7.71 -6.24
N LEU A 140 1.22 7.23 -5.09
CA LEU A 140 2.01 7.32 -3.86
C LEU A 140 3.34 6.57 -3.98
N ALA A 141 3.32 5.36 -4.54
CA ALA A 141 4.54 4.60 -4.78
C ALA A 141 5.53 5.38 -5.66
N ALA A 142 5.10 5.86 -6.83
CA ALA A 142 5.95 6.60 -7.75
C ALA A 142 6.63 7.84 -7.14
N ASN A 143 5.97 8.50 -6.19
CA ASN A 143 6.47 9.75 -5.60
C ASN A 143 7.19 9.54 -4.26
N TYR A 144 6.82 8.51 -3.50
CA TYR A 144 7.18 8.40 -2.09
C TYR A 144 7.74 7.03 -1.69
N LEU A 145 8.03 6.13 -2.65
CA LEU A 145 8.71 4.87 -2.38
C LEU A 145 10.01 5.03 -1.57
N PRO A 146 10.85 6.07 -1.81
CA PRO A 146 12.08 6.26 -1.04
C PRO A 146 11.85 6.49 0.46
N TYR A 147 10.66 6.96 0.84
CA TYR A 147 10.29 7.17 2.24
C TYR A 147 9.77 5.91 2.94
N VAL A 148 9.53 4.83 2.20
CA VAL A 148 9.07 3.57 2.79
C VAL A 148 10.18 2.94 3.61
N GLN A 149 9.92 2.78 4.91
CA GLN A 149 10.77 2.07 5.85
C GLN A 149 10.10 0.78 6.32
N VAL A 150 10.86 -0.17 6.84
CA VAL A 150 10.35 -1.47 7.32
C VAL A 150 9.56 -1.34 8.64
N PHE A 151 9.21 -0.13 9.07
CA PHE A 151 8.55 0.14 10.34
C PHE A 151 7.06 0.47 10.18
N SER A 152 6.18 -0.46 10.57
CA SER A 152 5.13 -0.25 11.59
C SER A 152 4.39 -1.56 11.89
N LEU A 153 4.90 -2.33 12.85
CA LEU A 153 4.17 -3.49 13.41
C LEU A 153 2.84 -3.09 14.06
N LEU A 154 2.69 -1.81 14.47
CA LEU A 154 1.47 -1.29 15.08
C LEU A 154 0.26 -1.40 14.15
N TRP A 155 0.44 -1.07 12.88
CA TRP A 155 -0.61 -1.19 11.87
C TRP A 155 -0.95 -2.65 11.60
N VAL A 156 0.08 -3.48 11.39
CA VAL A 156 -0.03 -4.93 11.20
C VAL A 156 -0.79 -5.59 12.36
N TYR A 157 -0.50 -5.18 13.60
CA TYR A 157 -1.16 -5.67 14.82
C TYR A 157 -2.63 -5.26 14.91
N LEU A 158 -2.95 -4.01 14.58
CA LEU A 158 -4.33 -3.52 14.58
C LEU A 158 -5.17 -4.11 13.43
N VAL A 159 -4.55 -4.37 12.28
CA VAL A 159 -5.17 -5.02 11.11
C VAL A 159 -5.36 -6.51 11.35
N ALA A 160 -4.39 -7.20 11.94
CA ALA A 160 -4.47 -8.63 12.21
C ALA A 160 -5.41 -8.97 13.38
N GLY A 161 -5.58 -8.06 14.35
CA GLY A 161 -6.59 -8.18 15.41
C GLY A 161 -8.00 -7.76 14.96
N GLY A 162 -8.08 -6.92 13.92
CA GLY A 162 -9.32 -6.52 13.28
C GLY A 162 -9.74 -7.53 12.23
N SER A 163 -10.24 -8.70 12.66
CA SER A 163 -11.04 -9.60 11.82
C SER A 163 -11.88 -8.76 10.88
N LEU A 164 -11.58 -8.82 9.58
CA LEU A 164 -12.15 -7.99 8.52
C LEU A 164 -13.58 -7.56 8.88
N ILE A 165 -13.70 -6.30 9.32
CA ILE A 165 -14.94 -5.64 9.73
C ILE A 165 -16.01 -5.70 8.62
N ALA A 166 -15.62 -6.14 7.41
CA ALA A 166 -16.45 -6.42 6.27
C ALA A 166 -17.70 -7.25 6.58
N ASN A 167 -17.67 -8.29 7.41
CA ASN A 167 -18.89 -9.08 7.69
C ASN A 167 -20.01 -8.28 8.37
N HIS A 168 -19.67 -7.24 9.14
CA HIS A 168 -20.64 -6.40 9.82
C HIS A 168 -20.96 -5.10 9.08
N VAL A 169 -20.32 -4.87 7.93
CA VAL A 169 -20.49 -3.68 7.07
C VAL A 169 -21.12 -4.08 5.73
N TYR A 170 -20.69 -5.22 5.18
CA TYR A 170 -21.18 -5.84 3.96
C TYR A 170 -21.90 -7.15 4.31
N HIS A 171 -23.21 -7.16 4.13
CA HIS A 171 -24.00 -8.38 4.24
C HIS A 171 -23.83 -9.21 2.96
N PHE A 172 -22.86 -10.12 2.96
CA PHE A 172 -22.66 -11.07 1.85
C PHE A 172 -23.77 -12.13 1.82
N SER A 173 -24.27 -12.44 0.63
CA SER A 173 -25.21 -13.54 0.41
C SER A 173 -24.73 -14.42 -0.76
N PRO A 174 -24.33 -15.69 -0.51
CA PRO A 174 -24.27 -16.35 0.80
C PRO A 174 -23.18 -15.76 1.71
N PRO A 175 -23.31 -15.88 3.04
CA PRO A 175 -22.29 -15.45 3.98
C PRO A 175 -21.00 -16.27 3.79
N ARG A 176 -19.84 -15.65 4.01
CA ARG A 176 -18.53 -16.32 3.92
C ARG A 176 -18.15 -16.98 5.25
N SER A 177 -17.55 -18.16 5.16
CA SER A 177 -17.21 -18.96 6.34
C SER A 177 -16.13 -18.29 7.20
N PRO A 178 -16.03 -18.62 8.50
CA PRO A 178 -14.98 -18.11 9.37
C PRO A 178 -13.56 -18.39 8.84
N GLU A 179 -13.35 -19.54 8.20
CA GLU A 179 -12.06 -19.93 7.62
C GLU A 179 -11.65 -19.00 6.48
N PHE A 180 -12.61 -18.56 5.64
CA PHE A 180 -12.35 -17.57 4.59
C PHE A 180 -11.79 -16.28 5.20
N TRP A 181 -12.40 -15.79 6.28
CA TRP A 181 -11.97 -14.56 6.95
C TRP A 181 -10.64 -14.71 7.68
N ALA A 182 -10.38 -15.89 8.25
CA ALA A 182 -9.08 -16.20 8.84
C ALA A 182 -7.96 -16.16 7.79
N VAL A 183 -8.17 -16.80 6.63
CA VAL A 183 -7.24 -16.78 5.51
C VAL A 183 -7.04 -15.36 4.99
N ALA A 184 -8.12 -14.61 4.74
CA ALA A 184 -8.03 -13.23 4.27
C ALA A 184 -7.25 -12.34 5.25
N SER A 185 -7.45 -12.52 6.56
CA SER A 185 -6.71 -11.79 7.60
C SER A 185 -5.22 -12.15 7.62
N VAL A 186 -4.88 -13.43 7.49
CA VAL A 186 -3.48 -13.90 7.38
C VAL A 186 -2.83 -13.39 6.10
N THR A 187 -3.52 -13.42 4.96
CA THR A 187 -3.03 -12.88 3.70
C THR A 187 -2.76 -11.38 3.80
N MET A 188 -3.65 -10.63 4.47
CA MET A 188 -3.41 -9.22 4.75
C MET A 188 -2.21 -9.01 5.68
N LEU A 189 -2.07 -9.81 6.73
CA LEU A 189 -0.92 -9.76 7.65
C LEU A 189 0.39 -9.97 6.90
N VAL A 190 0.48 -11.05 6.11
CA VAL A 190 1.66 -11.37 5.29
C VAL A 190 1.91 -10.27 4.26
N GLY A 191 0.87 -9.76 3.60
CA GLY A 191 0.96 -8.66 2.66
C GLY A 191 1.53 -7.38 3.28
N ASN A 192 1.03 -6.97 4.46
CA ASN A 192 1.52 -5.78 5.16
C ASN A 192 2.96 -5.93 5.69
N LEU A 193 3.51 -7.15 5.76
CA LEU A 193 4.93 -7.39 6.06
C LEU A 193 5.78 -7.45 4.79
N ALA A 194 5.29 -8.15 3.76
CA ALA A 194 6.01 -8.37 2.51
C ALA A 194 6.09 -7.10 1.64
N VAL A 195 5.03 -6.27 1.65
CA VAL A 195 4.95 -5.05 0.83
C VAL A 195 6.00 -4.01 1.23
N PRO A 196 6.14 -3.59 2.51
CA PRO A 196 7.19 -2.65 2.90
C PRO A 196 8.60 -3.18 2.57
N LEU A 197 8.83 -4.48 2.81
CA LEU A 197 10.11 -5.11 2.48
C LEU A 197 10.37 -5.07 0.96
N GLY A 198 9.37 -5.41 0.15
CA GLY A 198 9.44 -5.33 -1.30
C GLY A 198 9.70 -3.92 -1.80
N CYS A 199 9.10 -2.90 -1.18
CA CYS A 199 9.34 -1.49 -1.49
C CYS A 199 10.79 -1.09 -1.22
N VAL A 200 11.33 -1.46 -0.06
CA VAL A 200 12.73 -1.18 0.30
C VAL A 200 13.69 -1.87 -0.68
N ILE A 201 13.41 -3.11 -1.07
CA ILE A 201 14.21 -3.84 -2.06
C ILE A 201 14.13 -3.16 -3.43
N ALA A 202 12.92 -2.81 -3.89
CA ALA A 202 12.70 -2.16 -5.19
C ALA A 202 13.34 -0.76 -5.27
N ASN A 203 13.34 -0.01 -4.17
CA ASN A 203 14.02 1.27 -4.09
C ASN A 203 15.55 1.08 -4.15
N ARG A 204 16.10 0.15 -3.37
CA ARG A 204 17.55 -0.12 -3.33
C ARG A 204 18.10 -0.71 -4.62
N SER A 205 17.28 -1.42 -5.40
CA SER A 205 17.69 -1.99 -6.67
C SER A 205 17.59 -1.02 -7.85
N GLY A 206 17.07 0.20 -7.64
CA GLY A 206 16.77 1.16 -8.72
C GLY A 206 15.58 0.76 -9.61
N ALA A 207 14.90 -0.35 -9.30
CA ALA A 207 13.74 -0.80 -10.09
C ALA A 207 12.59 0.21 -10.09
N HIS A 208 12.45 0.96 -8.99
CA HIS A 208 11.49 2.06 -8.89
C HIS A 208 11.76 3.18 -9.91
N GLU A 209 13.01 3.59 -10.09
CA GLU A 209 13.38 4.65 -11.02
C GLU A 209 13.09 4.24 -12.47
N LEU A 210 13.37 2.98 -12.82
CA LEU A 210 13.01 2.40 -14.12
C LEU A 210 11.49 2.48 -14.39
N PHE A 211 10.68 2.16 -13.37
CA PHE A 211 9.23 2.24 -13.49
C PHE A 211 8.73 3.68 -13.67
N VAL A 212 9.22 4.62 -12.86
CA VAL A 212 8.83 6.03 -12.91
C VAL A 212 9.23 6.66 -14.25
N THR A 213 10.47 6.44 -14.70
CA THR A 213 10.96 6.95 -15.99
C THR A 213 10.16 6.41 -17.16
N THR A 214 9.85 5.11 -17.18
CA THR A 214 9.00 4.50 -18.21
C THR A 214 7.61 5.13 -18.27
N ILE A 215 7.00 5.41 -17.11
CA ILE A 215 5.69 6.08 -17.07
C ILE A 215 5.80 7.52 -17.56
N GLN A 216 6.81 8.28 -17.13
CA GLN A 216 7.04 9.65 -17.56
C GLN A 216 7.24 9.74 -19.08
N GLU A 217 8.02 8.81 -19.64
CA GLU A 217 8.22 8.67 -21.09
C GLU A 217 6.93 8.29 -21.82
N ALA A 218 6.15 7.36 -21.29
CA ALA A 218 4.85 7.02 -21.88
C ALA A 218 3.92 8.25 -21.87
N VAL A 219 3.78 8.94 -20.74
CA VAL A 219 2.95 10.15 -20.61
C VAL A 219 3.42 11.24 -21.56
N SER A 220 4.73 11.50 -21.66
CA SER A 220 5.28 12.50 -22.57
C SER A 220 5.18 12.12 -24.05
N THR A 221 5.03 10.83 -24.36
CA THR A 221 4.80 10.34 -25.73
C THR A 221 3.32 10.43 -26.12
N PHE A 222 2.39 10.25 -25.18
CA PHE A 222 0.94 10.26 -25.44
C PHE A 222 0.25 11.62 -25.18
N MET A 223 0.82 12.52 -24.38
CA MET A 223 0.30 13.87 -24.16
C MET A 223 0.56 14.95 -25.24
N PRO A 224 1.54 14.87 -26.17
CA PRO A 224 1.74 15.92 -27.15
C PRO A 224 0.56 16.02 -28.14
N TYR A 225 -0.23 14.95 -28.27
CA TYR A 225 -1.44 14.94 -29.11
C TYR A 225 -2.64 15.72 -28.55
N TYR A 226 -2.65 16.10 -27.27
CA TYR A 226 -3.78 16.82 -26.67
C TYR A 226 -3.56 18.34 -26.56
N LEU A 227 -2.34 18.84 -26.76
CA LEU A 227 -2.03 20.27 -26.77
C LEU A 227 -2.05 20.90 -28.16
N GLU A 228 -2.14 20.12 -29.24
CA GLU A 228 -2.26 20.62 -30.62
C GLU A 228 -3.71 20.69 -31.15
N ILE A 229 -4.72 20.31 -30.35
CA ILE A 229 -6.15 20.33 -30.74
C ILE A 229 -6.98 21.32 -29.88
N ALA A 230 -6.33 22.25 -29.18
CA ALA A 230 -7.00 23.32 -28.42
C ALA A 230 -6.85 24.69 -29.10
#